data_AF-A0A836C8M6-F1
#
_entry.id   AF-A0A836C8M6-F1
#
_cell.length_a   1.000
_cell.length_b   1.000
_cell.length_c   1.000
_cell.angle_alpha   90.00
_cell.angle_beta   90.00
_cell.angle_gamma   90.00
#
_symmetry.space_group_name_H-M   'P 1'
#
loop_
_entity.id
_entity.type
_entity.pdbx_description
1 polymer ?
#
loop_
_entity_poly.entity_id
_entity_poly.type
_entity_poly.pdbx_seq_one_letter_code
_entity_poly.pdbx_strand_id
1 'polypeptide(L)'
;EERAQLVAEAQAALYPSLASALFRAGARRRALAALEDMARGRVAISIDAANRLIRAAQRRRDLRAVFAVLDAMTAARVAPNDDTYEAVANAAVRSVEFVTGAVSMETLPRKWLPEAAFIGRSNVGKSSLVNMVCNRKALAYTSKRPGKTQQLNFFEVNGGAAAAGAGDGEAHAFYLVDMPGHGYAKVSEQLRTSWQDLLKQYVAQRRSLRVLFHLLDGRHGPVGHDKAIMKEMARLPSYARYVIVLTKADKQDNTVSAGVMAATITALREAGVENAPVVITSAETKLGRDAMWRYLRLAALDRSGGGRAAATPAEHGYGKEVE
;
A
#
# COMPACT_ATOMS: atom_id res chain seq x y z
N GLU A 1 -0.78 -43.71 -8.62
CA GLU A 1 -0.55 -42.33 -9.09
C GLU A 1 -1.81 -41.72 -9.70
N GLU A 2 -2.45 -42.38 -10.65
CA GLU A 2 -3.71 -41.96 -11.31
C GLU A 2 -4.86 -41.57 -10.33
N ARG A 3 -5.10 -42.36 -9.27
CA ARG A 3 -6.08 -42.03 -8.23
C ARG A 3 -5.74 -40.72 -7.47
N ALA A 4 -4.46 -40.46 -7.21
CA ALA A 4 -4.04 -39.24 -6.52
C ALA A 4 -4.23 -38.01 -7.40
N GLN A 5 -3.96 -38.16 -8.70
CA GLN A 5 -4.22 -37.12 -9.70
C GLN A 5 -5.71 -36.79 -9.83
N LEU A 6 -6.58 -37.80 -9.95
CA LEU A 6 -8.04 -37.61 -10.01
C LEU A 6 -8.58 -36.91 -8.76
N VAL A 7 -8.07 -37.25 -7.56
CA VAL A 7 -8.44 -36.57 -6.31
C VAL A 7 -7.99 -35.11 -6.33
N ALA A 8 -6.77 -34.82 -6.79
CA ALA A 8 -6.27 -33.45 -6.89
C ALA A 8 -7.08 -32.61 -7.89
N GLU A 9 -7.45 -33.18 -9.03
CA GLU A 9 -8.29 -32.53 -10.05
C GLU A 9 -9.72 -32.25 -9.52
N ALA A 10 -10.34 -33.23 -8.85
CA ALA A 10 -11.63 -33.04 -8.21
C ALA A 10 -11.59 -31.96 -7.11
N GLN A 11 -10.53 -31.95 -6.30
CA GLN A 11 -10.32 -30.93 -5.29
C GLN A 11 -10.14 -29.53 -5.92
N ALA A 12 -9.39 -29.43 -7.03
CA ALA A 12 -9.17 -28.18 -7.77
C ALA A 12 -10.46 -27.58 -8.32
N ALA A 13 -11.44 -28.42 -8.69
CA ALA A 13 -12.76 -27.97 -9.13
C ALA A 13 -13.71 -27.61 -7.96
N LEU A 14 -13.72 -28.42 -6.90
CA LEU A 14 -14.70 -28.34 -5.81
C LEU A 14 -14.40 -27.24 -4.79
N TYR A 15 -13.14 -27.09 -4.37
CA TYR A 15 -12.79 -26.15 -3.30
C TYR A 15 -13.04 -24.69 -3.66
N PRO A 16 -12.67 -24.17 -4.85
CA PRO A 16 -13.02 -22.81 -5.22
C PRO A 16 -14.53 -22.58 -5.30
N SER A 17 -15.27 -23.58 -5.78
CA SER A 17 -16.73 -23.52 -5.87
C SER A 17 -17.37 -23.47 -4.48
N LEU A 18 -16.88 -24.31 -3.55
CA LEU A 18 -17.26 -24.32 -2.14
C LEU A 18 -16.93 -22.99 -1.46
N ALA A 19 -15.69 -22.50 -1.57
CA ALA A 19 -15.29 -21.22 -0.99
C ALA A 19 -16.14 -20.06 -1.53
N SER A 20 -16.45 -20.07 -2.83
CA SER A 20 -17.31 -19.07 -3.46
C SER A 20 -18.76 -19.14 -2.93
N ALA A 21 -19.30 -20.36 -2.77
CA ALA A 21 -20.62 -20.57 -2.18
C ALA A 21 -20.67 -20.14 -0.70
N LEU A 22 -19.63 -20.46 0.08
CA LEU A 22 -19.50 -20.05 1.48
C LEU A 22 -19.39 -18.53 1.62
N PHE A 23 -18.65 -17.86 0.72
CA PHE A 23 -18.64 -16.40 0.66
C PHE A 23 -20.04 -15.87 0.36
N ARG A 24 -20.73 -16.36 -0.68
CA ARG A 24 -22.10 -15.93 -1.00
C ARG A 24 -23.06 -16.10 0.19
N ALA A 25 -22.95 -17.22 0.90
CA ALA A 25 -23.74 -17.54 2.10
C ALA A 25 -23.32 -16.75 3.36
N GLY A 26 -22.26 -15.93 3.31
CA GLY A 26 -21.78 -15.17 4.46
C GLY A 26 -21.00 -16.00 5.50
N ALA A 27 -20.69 -17.26 5.20
CA ALA A 27 -19.94 -18.17 6.08
C ALA A 27 -18.43 -17.89 6.05
N ARG A 28 -18.03 -16.66 6.40
CA ARG A 28 -16.67 -16.12 6.26
C ARG A 28 -15.58 -17.01 6.84
N ARG A 29 -15.72 -17.47 8.09
CA ARG A 29 -14.72 -18.34 8.75
C ARG A 29 -14.49 -19.63 7.96
N ARG A 30 -15.56 -20.24 7.45
CA ARG A 30 -15.49 -21.47 6.66
C ARG A 30 -14.90 -21.22 5.27
N ALA A 31 -15.23 -20.09 4.65
CA ALA A 31 -14.65 -19.68 3.37
C ALA A 31 -13.14 -19.44 3.49
N LEU A 32 -12.68 -18.76 4.56
CA LEU A 32 -11.26 -18.55 4.83
C LEU A 32 -10.53 -19.87 5.12
N ALA A 33 -11.13 -20.76 5.92
CA ALA A 33 -10.56 -22.10 6.15
C ALA A 33 -10.38 -22.89 4.84
N ALA A 34 -11.37 -22.83 3.94
CA ALA A 34 -11.25 -23.46 2.63
C ALA A 34 -10.10 -22.87 1.79
N LEU A 35 -9.89 -21.55 1.84
CA LEU A 35 -8.75 -20.90 1.17
C LEU A 35 -7.41 -21.28 1.80
N GLU A 36 -7.34 -21.39 3.13
CA GLU A 36 -6.14 -21.86 3.84
C GLU A 36 -5.79 -23.29 3.45
N ASP A 37 -6.79 -24.17 3.35
CA ASP A 37 -6.58 -25.56 2.91
C ASP A 37 -6.08 -25.64 1.46
N MET A 38 -6.56 -24.74 0.60
CA MET A 38 -6.01 -24.60 -0.77
C MET A 38 -4.56 -24.11 -0.74
N ALA A 39 -4.25 -23.09 0.08
CA ALA A 39 -2.91 -22.53 0.21
C ALA A 39 -1.87 -23.50 0.80
N ARG A 40 -2.28 -24.43 1.69
CA ARG A 40 -1.40 -25.45 2.30
C ARG A 40 -1.04 -26.61 1.35
N GLY A 41 -1.33 -26.49 0.06
CA GLY A 41 -0.72 -27.34 -0.98
C GLY A 41 -1.49 -28.60 -1.35
N ARG A 42 -2.81 -28.64 -1.18
CA ARG A 42 -3.63 -29.79 -1.63
C ARG A 42 -4.49 -29.48 -2.86
N VAL A 43 -4.58 -28.23 -3.28
CA VAL A 43 -5.53 -27.82 -4.32
C VAL A 43 -4.96 -26.72 -5.20
N ALA A 44 -4.76 -26.99 -6.48
CA ALA A 44 -4.41 -25.95 -7.45
C ALA A 44 -5.59 -24.97 -7.62
N ILE A 45 -5.35 -23.68 -7.45
CA ILE A 45 -6.34 -22.63 -7.75
C ILE A 45 -6.07 -22.09 -9.16
N SER A 46 -7.07 -22.09 -10.05
CA SER A 46 -6.93 -21.41 -11.34
C SER A 46 -7.11 -19.91 -11.20
N ILE A 47 -6.58 -19.13 -12.16
CA ILE A 47 -6.77 -17.67 -12.19
C ILE A 47 -8.26 -17.29 -12.24
N ASP A 48 -9.08 -18.03 -13.00
CA ASP A 48 -10.52 -17.79 -13.09
C ASP A 48 -11.23 -18.05 -11.77
N ALA A 49 -10.84 -19.13 -11.08
CA ALA A 49 -11.34 -19.46 -9.76
C ALA A 49 -11.01 -18.35 -8.74
N ALA A 50 -9.76 -17.88 -8.73
CA ALA A 50 -9.32 -16.78 -7.88
C ALA A 50 -10.10 -15.48 -8.18
N ASN A 51 -10.25 -15.12 -9.45
CA ASN A 51 -11.01 -13.93 -9.86
C ASN A 51 -12.49 -14.02 -9.44
N ARG A 52 -13.13 -15.18 -9.56
CA ARG A 52 -14.50 -15.39 -9.06
C ARG A 52 -14.60 -15.21 -7.54
N LEU A 53 -13.62 -15.71 -6.79
CA LEU A 53 -13.57 -15.59 -5.33
C LEU A 53 -13.36 -14.13 -4.89
N ILE A 54 -12.43 -13.41 -5.52
CA ILE A 54 -12.20 -11.98 -5.24
C ILE A 54 -13.46 -11.17 -5.53
N ARG A 55 -14.13 -11.38 -6.67
CA ARG A 55 -15.40 -10.69 -6.99
C ARG A 55 -16.51 -11.04 -5.99
N ALA A 56 -16.56 -12.28 -5.50
CA ALA A 56 -17.51 -12.67 -4.46
C ALA A 56 -17.24 -11.96 -3.12
N ALA A 57 -15.97 -11.90 -2.70
CA ALA A 57 -15.55 -11.15 -1.51
C ALA A 57 -15.80 -9.64 -1.65
N GLN A 58 -15.50 -9.07 -2.83
CA GLN A 58 -15.76 -7.68 -3.18
C GLN A 58 -17.24 -7.31 -3.01
N ARG A 59 -18.16 -8.11 -3.56
CA ARG A 59 -19.62 -7.86 -3.43
C ARG A 59 -20.08 -7.79 -1.97
N ARG A 60 -19.39 -8.51 -1.09
CA ARG A 60 -19.65 -8.53 0.35
C ARG A 60 -18.85 -7.52 1.15
N ARG A 61 -18.00 -6.73 0.49
CA ARG A 61 -17.10 -5.76 1.12
C ARG A 61 -16.14 -6.41 2.12
N ASP A 62 -15.80 -7.69 1.93
CA ASP A 62 -14.86 -8.42 2.78
C ASP A 62 -13.44 -8.28 2.24
N LEU A 63 -12.79 -7.16 2.57
CA LEU A 63 -11.45 -6.87 2.09
C LEU A 63 -10.41 -7.87 2.62
N ARG A 64 -10.63 -8.42 3.82
CA ARG A 64 -9.76 -9.47 4.38
C ARG A 64 -9.82 -10.75 3.56
N ALA A 65 -11.01 -11.15 3.11
CA ALA A 65 -11.17 -12.28 2.20
C ALA A 65 -10.51 -12.04 0.84
N VAL A 66 -10.58 -10.82 0.30
CA VAL A 66 -9.86 -10.46 -0.94
C VAL A 66 -8.35 -10.71 -0.79
N PHE A 67 -7.74 -10.22 0.28
CA PHE A 67 -6.30 -10.43 0.52
C PHE A 67 -5.96 -11.89 0.84
N ALA A 68 -6.85 -12.64 1.49
CA ALA A 68 -6.66 -14.08 1.70
C ALA A 68 -6.62 -14.86 0.36
N VAL A 69 -7.44 -14.48 -0.62
CA VAL A 69 -7.36 -15.10 -1.96
C VAL A 69 -6.04 -14.74 -2.65
N LEU A 70 -5.56 -13.50 -2.55
CA LEU A 70 -4.26 -13.11 -3.09
C LEU A 70 -3.08 -13.85 -2.44
N ASP A 71 -3.14 -14.06 -1.13
CA ASP A 71 -2.14 -14.84 -0.40
C ASP A 71 -2.18 -16.32 -0.87
N ALA A 72 -3.37 -16.89 -1.08
CA ALA A 72 -3.52 -18.24 -1.64
C ALA A 72 -3.00 -18.35 -3.08
N MET A 73 -3.24 -17.36 -3.94
CA MET A 73 -2.67 -17.29 -5.28
C MET A 73 -1.14 -17.26 -5.24
N THR A 74 -0.56 -16.45 -4.34
CA THR A 74 0.89 -16.35 -4.16
C THR A 74 1.47 -17.70 -3.72
N ALA A 75 0.86 -18.36 -2.73
CA ALA A 75 1.27 -19.68 -2.27
C ALA A 75 1.20 -20.74 -3.38
N ALA A 76 0.18 -20.66 -4.23
CA ALA A 76 -0.01 -21.53 -5.39
C ALA A 76 0.80 -21.13 -6.63
N ARG A 77 1.61 -20.06 -6.58
CA ARG A 77 2.36 -19.50 -7.72
C ARG A 77 1.49 -19.13 -8.93
N VAL A 78 0.26 -18.68 -8.66
CA VAL A 78 -0.69 -18.23 -9.68
C VAL A 78 -0.52 -16.73 -9.85
N ALA A 79 -0.06 -16.30 -11.03
CA ALA A 79 0.14 -14.90 -11.33
C ALA A 79 -1.21 -14.16 -11.46
N PRO A 80 -1.42 -13.04 -10.75
CA PRO A 80 -2.57 -12.17 -10.97
C PRO A 80 -2.61 -11.57 -12.37
N ASN A 81 -3.81 -11.33 -12.89
CA ASN A 81 -4.03 -10.64 -14.16
C ASN A 81 -4.82 -9.32 -13.96
N ASP A 82 -5.08 -8.61 -15.06
CA ASP A 82 -5.82 -7.34 -15.04
C ASP A 82 -7.17 -7.43 -14.33
N ASP A 83 -7.91 -8.53 -14.51
CA ASP A 83 -9.16 -8.77 -13.79
C ASP A 83 -8.96 -8.90 -12.28
N THR A 84 -7.91 -9.62 -11.84
CA THR A 84 -7.55 -9.74 -10.43
C THR A 84 -7.30 -8.36 -9.85
N TYR A 85 -6.48 -7.57 -10.55
CA TYR A 85 -6.04 -6.25 -10.16
C TYR A 85 -7.20 -5.25 -10.02
N GLU A 86 -8.07 -5.21 -11.02
CA GLU A 86 -9.23 -4.32 -11.00
C GLU A 86 -10.19 -4.71 -9.89
N ALA A 87 -10.44 -6.00 -9.68
CA ALA A 87 -11.32 -6.46 -8.61
C ALA A 87 -10.76 -6.13 -7.20
N VAL A 88 -9.45 -6.29 -6.98
CA VAL A 88 -8.78 -5.90 -5.72
C VAL A 88 -8.88 -4.39 -5.49
N ALA A 89 -8.50 -3.58 -6.50
CA ALA A 89 -8.56 -2.13 -6.38
C ALA A 89 -9.99 -1.64 -6.14
N ASN A 90 -10.99 -2.20 -6.83
CA ASN A 90 -12.39 -1.84 -6.65
C ASN A 90 -12.95 -2.29 -5.28
N ALA A 91 -12.45 -3.39 -4.73
CA ALA A 91 -12.79 -3.83 -3.37
C ALA A 91 -12.18 -2.91 -2.31
N ALA A 92 -10.93 -2.48 -2.52
CA ALA A 92 -10.17 -1.70 -1.56
C ALA A 92 -10.41 -0.19 -1.64
N VAL A 93 -10.80 0.35 -2.81
CA VAL A 93 -10.89 1.79 -3.09
C VAL A 93 -12.23 2.16 -3.74
N ARG A 94 -13.25 2.35 -2.91
CA ARG A 94 -14.62 2.64 -3.36
C ARG A 94 -14.87 4.14 -3.54
N SER A 95 -14.34 4.93 -2.62
CA SER A 95 -14.31 6.39 -2.68
C SER A 95 -12.92 6.89 -2.34
N VAL A 96 -12.57 8.04 -2.91
CA VAL A 96 -11.37 8.78 -2.53
C VAL A 96 -11.71 10.26 -2.53
N GLU A 97 -11.43 10.94 -1.42
CA GLU A 97 -11.74 12.34 -1.21
C GLU A 97 -10.48 13.08 -0.75
N PHE A 98 -10.17 14.22 -1.37
CA PHE A 98 -9.10 15.08 -0.87
C PHE A 98 -9.56 15.73 0.44
N VAL A 99 -8.74 15.60 1.49
CA VAL A 99 -9.05 16.14 2.82
C VAL A 99 -8.32 17.44 3.07
N THR A 100 -6.98 17.43 2.94
CA THR A 100 -6.16 18.61 3.20
C THR A 100 -4.77 18.45 2.59
N GLY A 101 -4.10 19.57 2.36
CA GLY A 101 -2.67 19.64 2.13
C GLY A 101 -1.99 20.22 3.37
N ALA A 102 -1.21 19.39 4.07
CA ALA A 102 -0.53 19.78 5.30
C ALA A 102 0.88 20.30 5.02
N VAL A 103 1.23 21.43 5.63
CA VAL A 103 2.56 22.07 5.53
C VAL A 103 3.40 21.87 6.80
N SER A 104 2.80 21.34 7.86
CA SER A 104 3.41 21.14 9.17
C SER A 104 2.73 19.98 9.90
N MET A 105 3.28 19.54 11.03
CA MET A 105 2.69 18.46 11.84
C MET A 105 1.34 18.88 12.45
N GLU A 106 1.15 20.17 12.75
CA GLU A 106 -0.07 20.73 13.34
C GLU A 106 -1.22 20.83 12.33
N THR A 107 -0.91 20.89 11.03
CA THR A 107 -1.89 21.00 9.94
C THR A 107 -2.30 19.63 9.36
N LEU A 108 -1.78 18.54 9.92
CA LEU A 108 -2.20 17.17 9.56
C LEU A 108 -3.68 16.93 9.91
N PRO A 109 -4.38 16.03 9.18
CA PRO A 109 -5.73 15.63 9.56
C PRO A 109 -5.80 15.16 11.02
N ARG A 110 -6.79 15.69 11.75
CA ARG A 110 -7.09 15.30 13.14
C ARG A 110 -7.66 13.89 13.21
N LYS A 111 -8.42 13.47 12.19
CA LYS A 111 -9.01 12.14 12.13
C LYS A 111 -7.89 11.11 12.07
N TRP A 112 -7.95 10.12 12.96
CA TRP A 112 -6.94 9.09 13.07
C TRP A 112 -7.28 7.89 12.18
N LEU A 113 -6.77 7.86 10.96
CA LEU A 113 -6.87 6.70 10.07
C LEU A 113 -5.48 6.17 9.74
N PRO A 114 -5.32 4.84 9.51
CA PRO A 114 -4.07 4.29 9.03
C PRO A 114 -3.60 4.96 7.73
N GLU A 115 -2.30 5.11 7.55
CA GLU A 115 -1.75 5.90 6.43
C GLU A 115 -0.77 5.10 5.57
N ALA A 116 -0.92 5.25 4.26
CA ALA A 116 0.02 4.81 3.25
C ALA A 116 0.61 6.03 2.55
N ALA A 117 1.88 6.33 2.84
CA ALA A 117 2.58 7.48 2.31
C ALA A 117 3.39 7.16 1.05
N PHE A 118 3.50 8.13 0.14
CA PHE A 118 4.26 8.03 -1.10
C PHE A 118 5.21 9.21 -1.21
N ILE A 119 6.50 8.91 -1.32
CA ILE A 119 7.57 9.89 -1.51
C ILE A 119 8.41 9.52 -2.73
N GLY A 120 9.02 10.50 -3.36
CA GLY A 120 9.98 10.28 -4.44
C GLY A 120 10.28 11.57 -5.17
N ARG A 121 11.14 11.49 -6.19
CA ARG A 121 11.51 12.69 -6.96
C ARG A 121 10.32 13.24 -7.77
N SER A 122 10.38 14.54 -8.05
CA SER A 122 9.49 15.14 -9.06
C SER A 122 9.61 14.35 -10.39
N ASN A 123 8.46 14.04 -11.02
CA ASN A 123 8.37 13.24 -12.24
C ASN A 123 8.87 11.78 -12.15
N VAL A 124 9.07 11.23 -10.95
CA VAL A 124 9.40 9.80 -10.80
C VAL A 124 8.24 8.88 -11.21
N GLY A 125 7.02 9.39 -11.22
CA GLY A 125 5.81 8.61 -11.57
C GLY A 125 4.87 8.36 -10.40
N LYS A 126 5.04 9.06 -9.27
CA LYS A 126 4.20 8.96 -8.06
C LYS A 126 2.70 9.04 -8.32
N SER A 127 2.23 10.13 -8.94
CA SER A 127 0.80 10.29 -9.24
C SER A 127 0.28 9.22 -10.19
N SER A 128 1.07 8.82 -11.19
CA SER A 128 0.72 7.73 -12.10
C SER A 128 0.60 6.38 -11.38
N LEU A 129 1.52 6.10 -10.45
CA LEU A 129 1.50 4.90 -9.62
C LEU A 129 0.26 4.89 -8.71
N VAL A 130 -0.04 6.00 -8.03
CA VAL A 130 -1.22 6.13 -7.16
C VAL A 130 -2.51 5.91 -7.95
N ASN A 131 -2.63 6.53 -9.13
CA ASN A 131 -3.77 6.35 -10.03
C ASN A 131 -3.90 4.89 -10.49
N MET A 132 -2.78 4.24 -10.84
CA MET A 132 -2.73 2.83 -11.22
C MET A 132 -3.22 1.91 -10.10
N VAL A 133 -2.70 2.05 -8.87
CA VAL A 133 -3.06 1.16 -7.76
C VAL A 133 -4.51 1.36 -7.31
N CYS A 134 -5.02 2.59 -7.38
CA CYS A 134 -6.40 2.92 -7.02
C CYS A 134 -7.40 2.60 -8.13
N ASN A 135 -6.94 2.20 -9.32
CA ASN A 135 -7.78 2.05 -10.51
C ASN A 135 -8.62 3.30 -10.83
N ARG A 136 -8.01 4.49 -10.73
CA ARG A 136 -8.65 5.80 -10.99
C ARG A 136 -7.87 6.58 -12.02
N LYS A 137 -8.56 7.28 -12.93
CA LYS A 137 -7.92 8.06 -13.99
C LYS A 137 -7.33 9.40 -13.53
N ALA A 138 -7.85 10.01 -12.46
CA ALA A 138 -7.48 11.37 -12.06
C ALA A 138 -7.59 11.66 -10.54
N LEU A 139 -7.21 10.71 -9.68
CA LEU A 139 -7.26 10.90 -8.23
C LEU A 139 -6.12 11.82 -7.76
N ALA A 140 -4.90 11.49 -8.13
CA ALA A 140 -3.75 12.37 -7.96
C ALA A 140 -3.53 13.09 -9.29
N TYR A 141 -3.68 14.42 -9.31
CA TYR A 141 -3.42 15.21 -10.52
C TYR A 141 -1.99 14.93 -11.01
N THR A 142 -1.86 14.34 -12.20
CA THR A 142 -0.59 14.12 -12.89
C THR A 142 -0.14 15.44 -13.51
N SER A 143 0.20 16.43 -12.69
CA SER A 143 0.71 17.70 -13.21
C SER A 143 2.07 17.47 -13.87
N LYS A 144 2.17 17.73 -15.18
CA LYS A 144 3.43 17.75 -15.93
C LYS A 144 4.35 18.92 -15.53
N ARG A 145 3.84 19.89 -14.75
CA ARG A 145 4.60 21.04 -14.24
C ARG A 145 5.10 20.73 -12.82
N PRO A 146 6.41 20.50 -12.63
CA PRO A 146 7.00 20.24 -11.32
C PRO A 146 6.81 21.44 -10.36
N GLY A 147 6.68 21.17 -9.06
CA GLY A 147 6.69 22.22 -8.01
C GLY A 147 5.32 22.71 -7.51
N LYS A 148 4.20 22.14 -7.97
CA LYS A 148 2.86 22.51 -7.46
C LYS A 148 2.52 21.93 -6.09
N THR A 149 3.00 20.73 -5.77
CA THR A 149 2.75 20.10 -4.48
C THR A 149 3.84 20.51 -3.50
N GLN A 150 3.52 21.44 -2.59
CA GLN A 150 4.41 21.91 -1.52
C GLN A 150 4.02 21.36 -0.14
N GLN A 151 3.06 20.46 -0.13
CA GLN A 151 2.31 20.02 1.05
C GLN A 151 2.19 18.50 1.00
N LEU A 152 2.02 17.87 2.17
CA LEU A 152 1.57 16.49 2.28
C LEU A 152 0.08 16.45 1.96
N ASN A 153 -0.31 15.92 0.80
CA ASN A 153 -1.71 15.84 0.41
C ASN A 153 -2.34 14.56 0.95
N PHE A 154 -3.38 14.71 1.76
CA PHE A 154 -4.14 13.60 2.32
C PHE A 154 -5.38 13.33 1.49
N PHE A 155 -5.52 12.08 1.06
CA PHE A 155 -6.70 11.58 0.38
C PHE A 155 -7.34 10.49 1.24
N GLU A 156 -8.55 10.72 1.74
CA GLU A 156 -9.30 9.73 2.50
C GLU A 156 -9.90 8.70 1.55
N VAL A 157 -9.55 7.44 1.76
CA VAL A 157 -10.11 6.31 1.02
C VAL A 157 -11.24 5.69 1.84
N ASN A 158 -12.37 5.39 1.19
CA ASN A 158 -13.55 4.76 1.80
C ASN A 158 -14.16 5.56 2.97
N GLY A 159 -13.92 6.87 3.01
CA GLY A 159 -14.49 7.81 3.99
C GLY A 159 -15.91 8.28 3.69
N GLY A 160 -16.41 9.20 4.52
CA GLY A 160 -17.64 9.96 4.26
C GLY A 160 -18.90 9.12 4.02
N ALA A 161 -19.72 9.54 3.04
CA ALA A 161 -20.99 8.88 2.68
C ALA A 161 -20.83 7.41 2.22
N ALA A 162 -19.64 7.03 1.74
CA ALA A 162 -19.34 5.64 1.39
C ALA A 162 -19.22 4.72 2.62
N ALA A 163 -18.97 5.29 3.81
CA ALA A 163 -19.04 4.57 5.07
C ALA A 163 -20.49 4.46 5.59
N ALA A 164 -21.35 5.44 5.31
CA ALA A 164 -22.73 5.51 5.80
C ALA A 164 -23.67 4.44 5.21
N GLY A 165 -23.34 3.87 4.05
CA GLY A 165 -24.07 2.76 3.43
C GLY A 165 -23.46 1.38 3.69
N ALA A 166 -22.51 1.27 4.62
CA ALA A 166 -22.00 -0.01 5.09
C ALA A 166 -22.73 -0.34 6.40
N GLY A 167 -23.83 -1.10 6.33
CA GLY A 167 -24.27 -1.87 7.50
C GLY A 167 -23.08 -2.71 8.01
N ASP A 168 -23.08 -3.09 9.29
CA ASP A 168 -22.11 -3.76 10.19
C ASP A 168 -20.76 -4.33 9.67
N GLY A 169 -20.60 -4.55 8.36
CA GLY A 169 -19.36 -4.75 7.62
C GLY A 169 -18.43 -3.52 7.57
N GLU A 170 -17.57 -3.44 8.58
CA GLU A 170 -16.24 -2.81 8.64
C GLU A 170 -15.87 -1.86 7.48
N ALA A 171 -16.03 -0.55 7.72
CA ALA A 171 -15.47 0.47 6.85
C ALA A 171 -13.93 0.52 6.99
N HIS A 172 -13.22 -0.07 6.02
CA HIS A 172 -11.77 -0.02 5.84
C HIS A 172 -11.31 1.37 5.32
N ALA A 173 -11.50 2.41 6.12
CA ALA A 173 -11.06 3.76 5.79
C ALA A 173 -9.58 3.96 6.15
N PHE A 174 -8.83 4.59 5.25
CA PHE A 174 -7.40 4.88 5.43
C PHE A 174 -7.00 6.12 4.61
N TYR A 175 -5.84 6.70 4.90
CA TYR A 175 -5.27 7.79 4.11
C TYR A 175 -4.24 7.29 3.09
N LEU A 176 -4.36 7.78 1.86
CA LEU A 176 -3.24 7.87 0.94
C LEU A 176 -2.60 9.24 1.13
N VAL A 177 -1.29 9.28 1.41
CA VAL A 177 -0.55 10.51 1.67
C VAL A 177 0.44 10.75 0.54
N ASP A 178 0.18 11.74 -0.28
CA ASP A 178 1.05 12.12 -1.39
C ASP A 178 2.05 13.19 -0.92
N MET A 179 3.31 12.79 -0.75
CA MET A 179 4.37 13.68 -0.31
C MET A 179 4.91 14.53 -1.47
N PRO A 180 5.40 15.76 -1.20
CA PRO A 180 5.98 16.61 -2.24
C PRO A 180 7.18 15.92 -2.91
N GLY A 181 7.29 16.14 -4.22
CA GLY A 181 8.36 15.52 -5.01
C GLY A 181 9.69 16.23 -4.77
N HIS A 182 10.67 15.55 -4.19
CA HIS A 182 11.98 16.16 -3.92
C HIS A 182 12.89 16.24 -5.17
N GLY A 183 13.98 17.00 -5.08
CA GLY A 183 14.98 17.10 -6.16
C GLY A 183 14.66 18.11 -7.27
N TYR A 184 13.69 19.01 -7.08
CA TYR A 184 13.48 20.11 -8.03
C TYR A 184 14.45 21.28 -7.77
N ALA A 185 15.16 21.70 -8.81
CA ALA A 185 16.20 22.73 -8.71
C ALA A 185 15.67 24.14 -8.38
N LYS A 186 14.38 24.42 -8.65
CA LYS A 186 13.81 25.78 -8.56
C LYS A 186 13.01 26.09 -7.28
N VAL A 187 13.16 25.34 -6.19
CA VAL A 187 12.57 25.72 -4.89
C VAL A 187 13.63 26.41 -4.02
N SER A 188 13.20 27.37 -3.19
CA SER A 188 14.09 28.05 -2.26
C SER A 188 14.70 27.07 -1.27
N GLU A 189 15.89 27.39 -0.77
CA GLU A 189 16.58 26.59 0.24
C GLU A 189 15.74 26.44 1.51
N GLN A 190 15.11 27.53 1.96
CA GLN A 190 14.18 27.53 3.10
C GLN A 190 13.04 26.51 2.96
N LEU A 191 12.43 26.44 1.77
CA LEU A 191 11.34 25.49 1.51
C LEU A 191 11.85 24.04 1.49
N ARG A 192 13.07 23.79 0.97
CA ARG A 192 13.68 22.46 1.03
C ARG A 192 13.94 22.02 2.47
N THR A 193 14.47 22.90 3.29
CA THR A 193 14.73 22.63 4.72
C THR A 193 13.42 22.32 5.45
N SER A 194 12.39 23.17 5.26
CA SER A 194 11.05 22.95 5.82
C SER A 194 10.48 21.57 5.45
N TRP A 195 10.61 21.14 4.19
CA TRP A 195 10.16 19.81 3.77
C TRP A 195 10.98 18.68 4.40
N GLN A 196 12.29 18.83 4.51
CA GLN A 196 13.14 17.83 5.15
C GLN A 196 12.76 17.68 6.63
N ASP A 197 12.51 18.80 7.32
CA ASP A 197 12.14 18.77 8.73
C ASP A 197 10.74 18.21 8.95
N LEU A 198 9.77 18.55 8.08
CA LEU A 198 8.45 17.92 8.09
C LEU A 198 8.55 16.41 7.84
N LEU A 199 9.37 15.97 6.88
CA LEU A 199 9.58 14.55 6.62
C LEU A 199 10.16 13.83 7.84
N LYS A 200 11.21 14.39 8.45
CA LYS A 200 11.83 13.84 9.67
C LYS A 200 10.80 13.67 10.80
N GLN A 201 10.03 14.72 11.07
CA GLN A 201 9.00 14.71 12.12
C GLN A 201 7.90 13.71 11.79
N TYR A 202 7.40 13.71 10.55
CA TYR A 202 6.34 12.81 10.13
C TYR A 202 6.75 11.34 10.27
N VAL A 203 7.94 10.98 9.79
CA VAL A 203 8.46 9.59 9.84
C VAL A 203 8.65 9.13 11.28
N ALA A 204 9.15 10.02 12.16
CA ALA A 204 9.43 9.69 13.55
C ALA A 204 8.17 9.67 14.45
N GLN A 205 7.19 10.55 14.19
CA GLN A 205 6.11 10.85 15.14
C GLN A 205 4.72 10.42 14.67
N ARG A 206 4.50 10.19 13.35
CA ARG A 206 3.15 9.86 12.84
C ARG A 206 2.76 8.43 13.15
N ARG A 207 2.11 8.21 14.30
CA ARG A 207 1.73 6.86 14.77
C ARG A 207 0.65 6.18 13.95
N SER A 208 -0.04 6.88 13.05
CA SER A 208 -0.99 6.33 12.08
C SER A 208 -0.32 5.79 10.81
N LEU A 209 0.96 6.10 10.56
CA LEU A 209 1.70 5.59 9.41
C LEU A 209 1.87 4.07 9.49
N ARG A 210 1.53 3.37 8.41
CA ARG A 210 1.67 1.91 8.29
C ARG A 210 2.59 1.48 7.17
N VAL A 211 2.65 2.26 6.10
CA VAL A 211 3.58 1.99 5.00
C VAL A 211 4.02 3.30 4.37
N LEU A 212 5.31 3.37 4.05
CA LEU A 212 5.91 4.45 3.28
C LEU A 212 6.57 3.86 2.04
N PHE A 213 6.06 4.24 0.87
CA PHE A 213 6.59 3.89 -0.43
C PHE A 213 7.52 4.99 -0.91
N HIS A 214 8.80 4.65 -1.11
CA HIS A 214 9.78 5.55 -1.70
C HIS A 214 10.09 5.12 -3.13
N LEU A 215 9.67 5.98 -4.06
CA LEU A 215 9.74 5.74 -5.49
C LEU A 215 11.06 6.23 -6.06
N LEU A 216 11.72 5.35 -6.80
CA LEU A 216 12.92 5.62 -7.58
C LEU A 216 12.62 5.39 -9.07
N ASP A 217 13.26 6.15 -9.95
CA ASP A 217 13.17 5.90 -11.40
C ASP A 217 13.99 4.64 -11.73
N GLY A 218 13.33 3.58 -12.22
CA GLY A 218 13.96 2.28 -12.46
C GLY A 218 15.10 2.32 -13.48
N ARG A 219 15.17 3.36 -14.32
CA ARG A 219 16.25 3.56 -15.30
C ARG A 219 17.57 4.02 -14.67
N HIS A 220 17.49 4.67 -13.51
CA HIS A 220 18.63 5.38 -12.91
C HIS A 220 18.94 4.92 -11.49
N GLY A 221 17.97 4.37 -10.76
CA GLY A 221 18.14 4.01 -9.35
C GLY A 221 18.20 5.22 -8.40
N PRO A 222 18.74 5.02 -7.19
CA PRO A 222 18.81 6.08 -6.18
C PRO A 222 19.87 7.13 -6.52
N VAL A 223 19.51 8.40 -6.39
CA VAL A 223 20.46 9.52 -6.44
C VAL A 223 20.71 10.12 -5.05
N GLY A 224 21.57 11.13 -4.93
CA GLY A 224 21.98 11.71 -3.63
C GLY A 224 20.81 12.10 -2.71
N HIS A 225 19.77 12.73 -3.26
CA HIS A 225 18.57 13.07 -2.48
C HIS A 225 17.80 11.83 -2.00
N ASP A 226 17.69 10.79 -2.85
CA ASP A 226 17.04 9.53 -2.48
C ASP A 226 17.81 8.85 -1.32
N LYS A 227 19.15 8.87 -1.37
CA LYS A 227 20.00 8.36 -0.27
C LYS A 227 19.78 9.12 1.04
N ALA A 228 19.57 10.43 0.97
CA ALA A 228 19.26 11.23 2.16
C ALA A 228 17.91 10.84 2.77
N ILE A 229 16.87 10.65 1.94
CA ILE A 229 15.57 10.12 2.39
C ILE A 229 15.76 8.74 3.02
N MET A 230 16.49 7.83 2.37
CA MET A 230 16.73 6.48 2.90
C MET A 230 17.33 6.50 4.31
N LYS A 231 18.29 7.40 4.57
CA LYS A 231 18.87 7.56 5.92
C LYS A 231 17.84 8.00 6.96
N GLU A 232 16.92 8.89 6.59
CA GLU A 232 15.83 9.29 7.50
C GLU A 232 14.86 8.14 7.79
N MET A 233 14.74 7.15 6.90
CA MET A 233 13.87 5.99 7.12
C MET A 233 14.40 5.03 8.18
N ALA A 234 15.66 5.14 8.61
CA ALA A 234 16.16 4.41 9.77
C ALA A 234 15.44 4.79 11.08
N ARG A 235 14.82 5.98 11.10
CA ARG A 235 13.99 6.46 12.23
C ARG A 235 12.55 5.96 12.17
N LEU A 236 12.18 5.24 11.10
CA LEU A 236 10.83 4.74 10.93
C LEU A 236 10.51 3.72 12.04
N PRO A 237 9.43 3.89 12.80
CA PRO A 237 9.05 2.94 13.84
C PRO A 237 8.72 1.55 13.30
N SER A 238 8.93 0.52 14.12
CA SER A 238 8.75 -0.90 13.73
C SER A 238 7.34 -1.28 13.27
N TYR A 239 6.32 -0.49 13.64
CA TYR A 239 4.94 -0.68 13.19
C TYR A 239 4.68 -0.16 11.76
N ALA A 240 5.61 0.59 11.18
CA ALA A 240 5.50 1.14 9.84
C ALA A 240 6.51 0.49 8.90
N ARG A 241 6.06 0.14 7.70
CA ARG A 241 6.89 -0.56 6.71
C ARG A 241 7.47 0.42 5.68
N TYR A 242 8.79 0.40 5.53
CA TYR A 242 9.45 1.08 4.44
C TYR A 242 9.56 0.18 3.19
N VAL A 243 9.20 0.70 2.01
CA VAL A 243 9.17 -0.04 0.73
C VAL A 243 9.79 0.80 -0.39
N ILE A 244 10.76 0.24 -1.11
CA ILE A 244 11.29 0.85 -2.33
C ILE A 244 10.44 0.44 -3.53
N VAL A 245 10.11 1.41 -4.37
CA VAL A 245 9.36 1.18 -5.61
C VAL A 245 10.17 1.67 -6.79
N LEU A 246 10.68 0.75 -7.62
CA LEU A 246 11.35 1.06 -8.87
C LEU A 246 10.28 1.24 -9.95
N THR A 247 10.16 2.44 -10.47
CA THR A 247 9.10 2.85 -11.40
C THR A 247 9.57 2.83 -12.86
N LYS A 248 8.64 2.95 -13.81
CA LYS A 248 8.91 3.06 -15.26
C LYS A 248 9.69 1.88 -15.84
N ALA A 249 9.45 0.68 -15.30
CA ALA A 249 10.07 -0.54 -15.82
C ALA A 249 9.74 -0.80 -17.30
N ASP A 250 8.63 -0.25 -17.81
CA ASP A 250 8.28 -0.29 -19.25
C ASP A 250 9.35 0.31 -20.16
N LYS A 251 10.21 1.20 -19.64
CA LYS A 251 11.32 1.79 -20.39
C LYS A 251 12.53 0.86 -20.53
N GLN A 252 12.48 -0.30 -19.90
CA GLN A 252 13.51 -1.35 -19.91
C GLN A 252 12.84 -2.73 -19.95
N ASP A 253 11.89 -2.91 -20.87
CA ASP A 253 11.20 -4.19 -21.12
C ASP A 253 10.53 -4.81 -19.89
N ASN A 254 9.91 -3.97 -19.05
CA ASN A 254 9.29 -4.37 -17.78
C ASN A 254 10.27 -4.97 -16.77
N THR A 255 11.56 -4.67 -16.90
CA THR A 255 12.61 -5.08 -15.97
C THR A 255 13.35 -3.88 -15.40
N VAL A 256 14.34 -4.15 -14.54
CA VAL A 256 15.32 -3.17 -14.07
C VAL A 256 16.70 -3.79 -14.21
N SER A 257 17.69 -3.00 -14.60
CA SER A 257 19.05 -3.49 -14.77
C SER A 257 19.64 -4.00 -13.45
N ALA A 258 20.51 -5.03 -13.53
CA ALA A 258 21.21 -5.56 -12.37
C ALA A 258 22.02 -4.48 -11.63
N GLY A 259 22.60 -3.52 -12.36
CA GLY A 259 23.32 -2.39 -11.79
C GLY A 259 22.45 -1.45 -10.95
N VAL A 260 21.23 -1.13 -11.41
CA VAL A 260 20.28 -0.32 -10.63
C VAL A 260 19.82 -1.07 -9.39
N MET A 261 19.55 -2.37 -9.50
CA MET A 261 19.19 -3.18 -8.34
C MET A 261 20.32 -3.24 -7.31
N ALA A 262 21.55 -3.52 -7.75
CA ALA A 262 22.72 -3.54 -6.87
C ALA A 262 22.94 -2.18 -6.18
N ALA A 263 22.86 -1.08 -6.92
CA ALA A 263 22.98 0.27 -6.36
C ALA A 263 21.89 0.57 -5.32
N THR A 264 20.65 0.09 -5.56
CA THR A 264 19.53 0.22 -4.63
C THR A 264 19.80 -0.56 -3.34
N ILE A 265 20.21 -1.82 -3.45
CA ILE A 265 20.52 -2.67 -2.28
C ILE A 265 21.67 -2.07 -1.46
N THR A 266 22.74 -1.62 -2.12
CA THR A 266 23.86 -0.96 -1.45
C THR A 266 23.41 0.30 -0.71
N ALA A 267 22.62 1.16 -1.35
CA ALA A 267 22.12 2.37 -0.71
C ALA A 267 21.21 2.09 0.50
N LEU A 268 20.40 1.03 0.44
CA LEU A 268 19.58 0.60 1.58
C LEU A 268 20.45 0.13 2.75
N ARG A 269 21.50 -0.64 2.48
CA ARG A 269 22.45 -1.10 3.50
C ARG A 269 23.22 0.05 4.12
N GLU A 270 23.73 0.99 3.32
CA GLU A 270 24.40 2.20 3.79
C GLU A 270 23.50 3.07 4.69
N ALA A 271 22.19 3.00 4.49
CA ALA A 271 21.20 3.72 5.28
C ALA A 271 20.67 2.95 6.50
N GLY A 272 21.07 1.70 6.73
CA GLY A 272 20.58 0.86 7.84
C GLY A 272 19.12 0.40 7.67
N VAL A 273 18.64 0.32 6.43
CA VAL A 273 17.28 -0.10 6.08
C VAL A 273 17.30 -1.22 5.04
N GLU A 274 18.29 -2.11 5.10
CA GLU A 274 18.54 -3.23 4.19
C GLU A 274 17.36 -4.21 4.08
N ASN A 275 16.52 -4.27 5.11
CA ASN A 275 15.32 -5.11 5.11
C ASN A 275 14.16 -4.50 4.32
N ALA A 276 14.29 -3.31 3.72
CA ALA A 276 13.27 -2.73 2.86
C ALA A 276 13.07 -3.61 1.61
N PRO A 277 11.84 -4.05 1.30
CA PRO A 277 11.58 -4.79 0.08
C PRO A 277 11.62 -3.83 -1.09
N VAL A 278 12.03 -4.35 -2.25
CA VAL A 278 12.09 -3.61 -3.50
C VAL A 278 11.04 -4.18 -4.44
N VAL A 279 10.15 -3.31 -4.92
CA VAL A 279 9.07 -3.66 -5.85
C VAL A 279 9.32 -2.98 -7.19
N ILE A 280 9.27 -3.74 -8.28
CA ILE A 280 9.39 -3.21 -9.64
C ILE A 280 7.98 -2.92 -10.17
N THR A 281 7.79 -1.75 -10.76
CA THR A 281 6.48 -1.26 -11.19
C THR A 281 6.53 -0.52 -12.52
N SER A 282 5.41 -0.56 -13.22
CA SER A 282 5.14 0.29 -14.37
C SER A 282 3.67 0.69 -14.37
N ALA A 283 3.42 1.99 -14.38
CA ALA A 283 2.06 2.51 -14.50
C ALA A 283 1.47 2.26 -15.89
N GLU A 284 2.32 2.16 -16.92
CA GLU A 284 1.92 1.93 -18.31
C GLU A 284 1.45 0.49 -18.53
N THR A 285 2.27 -0.48 -18.10
CA THR A 285 2.00 -1.91 -18.29
C THR A 285 1.29 -2.55 -17.11
N LYS A 286 0.93 -1.75 -16.10
CA LYS A 286 0.29 -2.16 -14.84
C LYS A 286 1.12 -3.13 -13.98
N LEU A 287 2.40 -3.30 -14.29
CA LEU A 287 3.32 -4.18 -13.58
C LEU A 287 3.43 -3.83 -12.09
N GLY A 288 3.45 -4.86 -11.23
CA GLY A 288 3.73 -4.75 -9.81
C GLY A 288 2.54 -4.28 -8.96
N ARG A 289 1.33 -4.25 -9.50
CA ARG A 289 0.14 -3.75 -8.79
C ARG A 289 -0.27 -4.64 -7.62
N ASP A 290 -0.16 -5.96 -7.75
CA ASP A 290 -0.31 -6.92 -6.65
C ASP A 290 0.72 -6.68 -5.56
N ALA A 291 1.99 -6.54 -5.93
CA ALA A 291 3.07 -6.31 -5.00
C ALA A 291 2.87 -5.00 -4.23
N MET A 292 2.33 -3.95 -4.88
CA MET A 292 1.89 -2.73 -4.19
C MET A 292 0.75 -3.00 -3.22
N TRP A 293 -0.29 -3.75 -3.63
CA TRP A 293 -1.43 -4.08 -2.78
C TRP A 293 -1.08 -4.96 -1.58
N ARG A 294 -0.05 -5.81 -1.69
CA ARG A 294 0.53 -6.59 -0.58
C ARG A 294 1.00 -5.70 0.58
N TYR A 295 1.46 -4.48 0.29
CA TYR A 295 1.89 -3.53 1.32
C TYR A 295 0.83 -2.48 1.64
N LEU A 296 0.03 -2.04 0.67
CA LEU A 296 -1.10 -1.12 0.92
C LEU A 296 -2.12 -1.71 1.90
N ARG A 297 -2.29 -3.04 1.92
CA ARG A 297 -3.15 -3.72 2.89
C ARG A 297 -2.78 -3.44 4.35
N LEU A 298 -1.52 -3.07 4.63
CA LEU A 298 -1.10 -2.69 5.99
C LEU A 298 -1.84 -1.44 6.49
N ALA A 299 -2.19 -0.52 5.60
CA ALA A 299 -3.06 0.60 5.93
C ALA A 299 -4.55 0.19 5.82
N ALA A 300 -4.93 -0.47 4.72
CA ALA A 300 -6.35 -0.74 4.44
C ALA A 300 -7.01 -1.73 5.43
N LEU A 301 -6.26 -2.68 6.00
CA LEU A 301 -6.79 -3.67 6.95
C LEU A 301 -6.59 -3.29 8.42
N ASP A 302 -5.82 -2.24 8.68
CA ASP A 302 -5.57 -1.80 10.05
C ASP A 302 -6.80 -1.14 10.65
N ARG A 303 -7.15 -1.58 11.85
CA ARG A 303 -8.34 -1.14 12.60
C ARG A 303 -8.01 -0.28 13.80
N SER A 304 -6.73 -0.04 14.08
CA SER A 304 -6.29 0.79 15.20
C SER A 304 -6.79 2.23 15.11
N GLY A 305 -7.21 2.72 13.93
CA GLY A 305 -7.88 4.02 13.76
C GLY A 305 -9.40 4.03 13.83
N GLY A 306 -10.05 2.87 13.96
CA GLY A 306 -11.51 2.73 13.80
C GLY A 306 -12.36 2.75 15.08
N GLY A 307 -11.81 2.98 16.28
CA GLY A 307 -12.66 2.95 17.49
C GLY A 307 -12.02 2.65 18.83
N ARG A 308 -10.72 2.83 19.00
CA ARG A 308 -10.19 3.11 20.34
C ARG A 308 -9.44 4.42 20.24
N ALA A 309 -10.03 5.47 20.80
CA ALA A 309 -9.24 6.54 21.37
C ALA A 309 -8.13 5.84 22.16
N ALA A 310 -6.89 5.97 21.70
CA ALA A 310 -5.76 5.62 22.53
C ALA A 310 -6.00 6.37 23.83
N ALA A 311 -6.18 5.63 24.93
CA ALA A 311 -6.27 6.22 26.25
C ALA A 311 -5.18 7.28 26.33
N THR A 312 -5.59 8.51 26.61
CA THR A 312 -4.70 9.60 26.98
C THR A 312 -3.72 9.04 28.01
N PRO A 313 -2.40 9.05 27.75
CA PRO A 313 -1.45 8.76 28.81
C PRO A 313 -1.68 9.81 29.89
N ALA A 314 -2.01 9.34 31.08
CA ALA A 314 -2.17 10.16 32.27
C ALA A 314 -1.00 11.15 32.40
N GLU A 315 -1.36 12.39 32.70
CA GLU A 315 -0.47 13.44 33.18
C GLU A 315 0.49 12.86 34.23
N HIS A 316 1.73 12.58 33.83
CA HIS A 316 2.82 12.46 34.78
C HIS A 316 3.45 13.83 34.89
N GLY A 317 3.05 14.52 35.97
CA GLY A 317 3.51 15.84 36.32
C GLY A 317 5.02 15.88 36.49
N TYR A 318 5.63 16.85 35.81
CA TYR A 318 6.87 17.46 36.27
C TYR A 318 6.50 18.74 37.02
N GLY A 319 6.20 18.61 38.32
CA GLY A 319 6.47 19.67 39.30
C GLY A 319 7.84 19.34 39.90
N LYS A 320 8.90 20.09 39.57
CA LYS A 320 9.41 21.18 40.41
C LYS A 320 9.50 20.80 41.89
N GLU A 321 10.65 20.28 42.28
CA GLU A 321 11.21 20.63 43.59
C GLU A 321 12.39 21.56 43.33
N VAL A 322 12.18 22.81 43.76
CA VAL A 322 13.21 23.79 44.05
C VAL A 322 13.05 24.02 45.54
N GLU A 323 13.94 23.42 46.33
CA GLU A 323 14.58 23.96 47.54
C GLU A 323 15.61 22.95 48.06
#